data_AF-A0A2U1M7M3-F1
#
_entry.id   AF-A0A2U1M7M3-F1
#
_cell.length_a   1.000
_cell.length_b   1.000
_cell.length_c   1.000
_cell.angle_alpha   90.00
_cell.angle_beta   90.00
_cell.angle_gamma   90.00
#
_symmetry.space_group_name_H-M   'P 1'
#
loop_
_entity.id
_entity.type
_entity.pdbx_description
1 polymer ?
#
loop_
_entity_poly.entity_id
_entity_poly.type
_entity_poly.pdbx_seq_one_letter_code
_entity_poly.pdbx_strand_id
1 'polypeptide(L)'
;MTGTLFGYRKTRINLAIQENPRCLPVLLLELSIPTGKLLQEMGLGLVRIAMECEKRGGKTKLVDEPIWTMYCNGKKMGYGVKREPTDDDLYVMQLLHAISMGAGVLPASGSDSNNNSDNDVIADTAVTVPSTSSDGELTYMRAHFERVIGSKDSETYYMMNPDGNSGPELSIFFVRV
;
A
#
# COMPACT_ATOMS: atom_id res chain seq x y z
N MET A 1 13.63 4.09 -5.70
CA MET A 1 12.22 3.87 -6.14
C MET A 1 11.29 4.60 -5.17
N THR A 2 10.03 4.84 -5.52
CA THR A 2 9.05 5.44 -4.60
C THR A 2 8.10 4.37 -4.09
N GLY A 3 8.01 4.20 -2.78
CA GLY A 3 7.02 3.32 -2.15
C GLY A 3 5.97 4.13 -1.41
N THR A 4 4.70 3.73 -1.56
CA THR A 4 3.56 4.33 -0.88
C THR A 4 2.79 3.24 -0.16
N LEU A 5 2.73 3.33 1.17
CA LEU A 5 1.79 2.59 1.99
C LEU A 5 0.51 3.42 2.13
N PHE A 6 -0.65 2.84 1.88
CA PHE A 6 -1.92 3.56 2.00
C PHE A 6 -3.09 2.66 2.32
N GLY A 7 -4.09 3.21 3.00
CA GLY A 7 -5.33 2.52 3.30
C GLY A 7 -6.12 3.18 4.42
N TYR A 8 -7.35 2.73 4.62
CA TYR A 8 -8.17 3.18 5.73
C TYR A 8 -7.74 2.50 7.02
N ARG A 9 -7.84 3.21 8.15
CA ARG A 9 -7.32 2.78 9.46
C ARG A 9 -7.76 1.38 9.90
N LYS A 10 -9.00 0.99 9.61
CA LYS A 10 -9.59 -0.33 9.98
C LYS A 10 -9.48 -1.40 8.88
N THR A 11 -8.94 -1.05 7.71
CA THR A 11 -8.81 -1.94 6.55
C THR A 11 -7.38 -2.44 6.40
N ARG A 12 -7.18 -3.45 5.53
CA ARG A 12 -5.85 -3.92 5.14
C ARG A 12 -5.07 -2.83 4.42
N ILE A 13 -3.76 -2.77 4.66
CA ILE A 13 -2.91 -1.76 4.02
C ILE A 13 -2.46 -2.22 2.64
N ASN A 14 -2.36 -1.26 1.72
CA ASN A 14 -1.81 -1.44 0.39
C ASN A 14 -0.40 -0.88 0.32
N LEU A 15 0.47 -1.54 -0.44
CA LEU A 15 1.80 -1.07 -0.80
C LEU A 15 1.89 -0.91 -2.31
N ALA A 16 2.08 0.31 -2.78
CA ALA A 16 2.42 0.62 -4.17
C ALA A 16 3.92 0.92 -4.29
N ILE A 17 4.59 0.31 -5.27
CA ILE A 17 5.96 0.66 -5.67
C ILE A 17 5.88 1.28 -7.07
N GLN A 18 6.45 2.47 -7.22
CA GLN A 18 6.59 3.20 -8.47
C GLN A 18 8.08 3.42 -8.76
N GLU A 19 8.47 3.52 -10.03
CA GLU A 19 9.85 3.89 -10.39
C GLU A 19 10.19 5.30 -9.87
N ASN A 20 9.23 6.22 -10.01
CA ASN A 20 9.22 7.56 -9.42
C ASN A 20 7.76 7.99 -9.13
N PRO A 21 7.51 9.07 -8.36
CA PRO A 21 6.17 9.46 -7.91
C PRO A 21 5.15 9.73 -9.03
N ARG A 22 5.60 9.93 -10.28
CA ARG A 22 4.79 10.36 -11.43
C ARG A 22 4.40 9.21 -12.37
N CYS A 23 4.90 8.00 -12.12
CA CYS A 23 4.64 6.83 -12.95
C CYS A 23 3.54 5.95 -12.35
N LEU A 24 2.97 5.05 -13.14
CA LEU A 24 2.06 4.03 -12.60
C LEU A 24 2.81 3.06 -11.67
N PRO A 25 2.12 2.44 -10.68
CA PRO A 25 2.72 1.41 -9.84
C PRO A 25 3.20 0.23 -10.68
N VAL A 26 4.46 -0.17 -10.51
CA VAL A 26 5.02 -1.40 -11.09
C VAL A 26 4.71 -2.64 -10.23
N LEU A 27 4.35 -2.42 -8.97
CA LEU A 27 3.91 -3.45 -8.03
C LEU A 27 2.87 -2.83 -7.09
N LEU A 28 1.74 -3.52 -6.93
CA LEU A 28 0.72 -3.19 -5.96
C LEU A 28 0.36 -4.44 -5.16
N LEU A 29 0.50 -4.34 -3.83
CA LEU A 29 0.24 -5.43 -2.90
C LEU A 29 -0.82 -5.03 -1.89
N GLU A 30 -1.75 -5.93 -1.62
CA GLU A 30 -2.61 -5.88 -0.45
C GLU A 30 -2.01 -6.77 0.65
N LEU A 31 -1.69 -6.20 1.81
CA LEU A 31 -1.07 -6.91 2.93
C LEU A 31 -2.13 -7.33 3.97
N SER A 32 -2.01 -8.52 4.57
CA SER A 32 -3.00 -8.98 5.56
C SER A 32 -3.05 -8.18 6.88
N ILE A 33 -2.14 -7.20 7.06
CA ILE A 33 -2.08 -6.37 8.26
C ILE A 33 -3.01 -5.14 8.11
N PRO A 34 -3.85 -4.84 9.11
CA PRO A 34 -4.63 -3.61 9.12
C PRO A 34 -3.72 -2.36 9.15
N THR A 35 -4.09 -1.32 8.41
CA THR A 35 -3.33 -0.06 8.30
C THR A 35 -2.99 0.53 9.66
N GLY A 36 -3.98 0.69 10.54
CA GLY A 36 -3.76 1.24 11.88
C GLY A 36 -2.81 0.40 12.73
N LYS A 37 -2.79 -0.93 12.54
CA LYS A 37 -1.89 -1.83 13.26
C LYS A 37 -0.46 -1.69 12.74
N LEU A 38 -0.26 -1.65 11.42
CA LEU A 38 1.09 -1.48 10.86
C LEU A 38 1.70 -0.14 11.28
N LEU A 39 0.93 0.95 11.20
CA LEU A 39 1.39 2.28 11.61
C LEU A 39 1.76 2.32 13.11
N GLN A 40 1.00 1.62 13.95
CA GLN A 40 1.34 1.46 15.37
C GLN A 40 2.66 0.71 15.56
N GLU A 41 2.87 -0.42 14.86
CA GLU A 41 4.12 -1.19 14.93
C GLU A 41 5.33 -0.35 14.47
N MET A 42 5.16 0.45 13.41
CA MET A 42 6.21 1.38 12.94
C MET A 42 6.53 2.47 13.98
N GLY A 43 5.54 2.93 14.75
CA GLY A 43 5.76 3.86 15.86
C GLY A 43 6.48 3.25 17.06
N LEU A 44 6.50 1.91 17.19
CA LEU A 44 7.20 1.19 18.26
C LEU A 44 8.64 0.82 17.89
N GLY A 45 9.01 0.89 16.60
CA GLY A 45 10.36 0.62 16.13
C GLY A 45 10.39 -0.01 14.73
N LEU A 46 11.43 -0.80 14.49
CA LEU A 46 11.69 -1.38 13.17
C LEU A 46 10.66 -2.46 12.82
N VAL A 47 10.03 -2.34 11.66
CA VAL A 47 9.11 -3.35 11.13
C VAL A 47 9.79 -4.15 10.02
N ARG A 48 9.72 -5.49 10.14
CA ARG A 48 10.24 -6.43 9.14
C ARG A 48 9.09 -7.28 8.61
N ILE A 49 8.79 -7.15 7.32
CA ILE A 49 7.79 -7.96 6.63
C ILE A 49 8.53 -8.97 5.76
N ALA A 50 8.27 -10.26 5.95
CA ALA A 50 8.73 -11.31 5.04
C ALA A 50 7.55 -11.86 4.23
N MET A 51 7.78 -12.02 2.93
CA MET A 51 6.85 -12.47 1.92
C MET A 51 7.43 -13.76 1.32
N GLU A 52 6.92 -14.90 1.74
CA GLU A 52 7.41 -16.23 1.36
C GLU A 52 6.49 -16.89 0.34
N CYS A 53 7.04 -17.39 -0.77
CA CYS A 53 6.34 -18.25 -1.72
C CYS A 53 7.14 -19.53 -2.00
N GLU A 54 6.47 -20.60 -2.36
CA GLU A 54 7.15 -21.85 -2.72
C GLU A 54 7.79 -21.78 -4.10
N LYS A 55 8.89 -22.50 -4.28
CA LYS A 55 9.53 -22.67 -5.58
C LYS A 55 8.69 -23.53 -6.52
N ARG A 56 7.93 -22.87 -7.38
CA ARG A 56 7.24 -23.50 -8.50
C ARG A 56 8.19 -23.62 -9.69
N GLY A 57 8.09 -24.71 -10.46
CA GLY A 57 8.96 -24.98 -11.63
C GLY A 57 8.80 -24.01 -12.81
N GLY A 58 8.21 -22.83 -12.59
CA GLY A 58 7.98 -21.80 -13.60
C GLY A 58 9.15 -20.81 -13.74
N LYS A 59 9.09 -19.99 -14.79
CA LYS A 59 10.03 -18.89 -15.06
C LYS A 59 9.56 -17.55 -14.48
N THR A 60 8.56 -17.55 -13.62
CA THR A 60 7.97 -16.35 -13.01
C THR A 60 9.04 -15.63 -12.17
N LYS A 61 9.18 -14.31 -12.37
CA LYS A 61 10.05 -13.51 -11.51
C LYS A 61 9.45 -13.44 -10.12
N LEU A 62 10.29 -13.28 -9.10
CA LEU A 62 9.81 -13.25 -7.71
C LEU A 62 8.74 -12.18 -7.46
N VAL A 63 8.90 -10.98 -8.02
CA VAL A 63 7.94 -9.86 -7.94
C VAL A 63 6.65 -10.06 -8.75
N ASP A 64 6.60 -11.09 -9.59
CA ASP A 64 5.46 -11.45 -10.42
C ASP A 64 4.65 -12.63 -9.84
N GLU A 65 5.08 -13.16 -8.70
CA GLU A 65 4.26 -14.13 -7.98
C GLU A 65 2.93 -13.48 -7.54
N PRO A 66 1.81 -14.21 -7.60
CA PRO A 66 0.50 -13.62 -7.30
C PRO A 66 0.23 -13.49 -5.80
N ILE A 67 0.90 -14.31 -4.98
CA ILE A 67 0.61 -14.43 -3.55
C ILE A 67 1.84 -14.91 -2.79
N TRP A 68 2.01 -14.39 -1.57
CA TRP A 68 3.01 -14.84 -0.62
C TRP A 68 2.39 -15.02 0.76
N THR A 69 2.92 -15.98 1.52
CA THR A 69 2.70 -16.04 2.96
C THR A 69 3.42 -14.87 3.61
N MET A 70 2.67 -14.04 4.35
CA MET A 70 3.20 -12.85 4.98
C MET A 70 3.50 -13.09 6.46
N TYR A 71 4.70 -12.70 6.87
CA TYR A 71 5.13 -12.63 8.25
C TYR A 71 5.49 -11.20 8.61
N CYS A 72 5.11 -10.75 9.80
CA CYS A 72 5.49 -9.45 10.34
C CYS A 72 6.26 -9.68 11.64
N ASN A 73 7.50 -9.21 11.71
CA ASN A 73 8.40 -9.41 12.86
C ASN A 73 8.46 -10.89 13.31
N GLY A 74 8.55 -11.81 12.34
CA GLY A 74 8.63 -13.26 12.58
C GLY A 74 7.30 -13.96 12.87
N LYS A 75 6.18 -13.23 13.01
CA LYS A 75 4.86 -13.82 13.24
C LYS A 75 4.10 -13.96 11.91
N LYS A 76 3.55 -15.14 11.64
CA LYS A 76 2.69 -15.38 10.47
C LYS A 76 1.39 -14.57 10.61
N MET A 77 1.11 -13.71 9.64
CA MET A 77 -0.02 -12.78 9.66
C MET A 77 -1.10 -13.10 8.64
N GLY A 78 -0.80 -13.90 7.61
CA GLY A 78 -1.73 -14.22 6.53
C GLY A 78 -1.01 -14.23 5.19
N TYR A 79 -1.62 -13.58 4.19
CA TYR A 79 -1.07 -13.50 2.85
C TYR A 79 -0.92 -12.04 2.42
N GLY A 80 0.12 -11.76 1.65
CA GLY A 80 0.15 -10.57 0.81
C GLY A 80 -0.14 -10.97 -0.63
N VAL A 81 -0.99 -10.19 -1.29
CA VAL A 81 -1.54 -10.54 -2.61
C VAL A 81 -1.17 -9.45 -3.60
N LYS A 82 -0.59 -9.85 -4.74
CA LYS A 82 -0.39 -8.95 -5.89
C LYS A 82 -1.72 -8.78 -6.60
N ARG A 83 -2.05 -7.53 -6.92
CA ARG A 83 -3.27 -7.18 -7.66
C ARG A 83 -2.98 -6.05 -8.65
N GLU A 84 -3.85 -5.92 -9.65
CA GLU A 84 -3.84 -4.77 -10.55
C GLU A 84 -4.38 -3.52 -9.82
N PRO A 85 -3.91 -2.31 -10.17
CA PRO A 85 -4.46 -1.06 -9.65
C PRO A 85 -5.92 -0.86 -10.03
N THR A 86 -6.75 -0.44 -9.07
CA THR A 86 -8.11 0.03 -9.31
C THR A 86 -8.13 1.53 -9.58
N ASP A 87 -9.27 2.06 -10.04
CA ASP A 87 -9.44 3.51 -10.22
C ASP A 87 -9.19 4.30 -8.94
N ASP A 88 -9.57 3.75 -7.77
CA ASP A 88 -9.30 4.36 -6.46
C ASP A 88 -7.80 4.41 -6.15
N ASP A 89 -7.05 3.35 -6.46
CA ASP A 89 -5.60 3.35 -6.26
C ASP A 89 -4.93 4.39 -7.16
N LEU A 90 -5.35 4.46 -8.42
CA LEU A 90 -4.84 5.45 -9.38
C LEU A 90 -5.17 6.87 -8.95
N TYR A 91 -6.36 7.09 -8.38
CA TYR A 91 -6.74 8.37 -7.79
C TYR A 91 -5.82 8.76 -6.61
N VAL A 92 -5.53 7.82 -5.70
CA VAL A 92 -4.54 8.05 -4.62
C VAL A 92 -3.17 8.38 -5.20
N MET A 93 -2.70 7.66 -6.23
CA MET A 93 -1.42 7.96 -6.87
C MET A 93 -1.40 9.35 -7.51
N GLN A 94 -2.52 9.78 -8.11
CA GLN A 94 -2.68 11.10 -8.71
C GLN A 94 -2.66 12.22 -7.66
N LEU A 95 -3.37 12.06 -6.53
CA LEU A 95 -3.33 13.02 -5.42
C LEU A 95 -1.91 13.20 -4.88
N LEU A 96 -1.13 12.11 -4.86
CA LEU A 96 0.24 12.11 -4.38
C LEU A 96 1.27 12.46 -5.46
N HIS A 97 0.88 12.80 -6.68
CA HIS A 97 1.80 12.96 -7.83
C HIS A 97 2.97 13.93 -7.56
N ALA A 98 2.71 15.03 -6.86
CA ALA A 98 3.73 16.03 -6.51
C ALA A 98 4.50 15.71 -5.21
N ILE A 99 4.08 14.68 -4.46
CA ILE A 99 4.65 14.32 -3.17
C ILE A 99 5.73 13.27 -3.36
N SER A 100 6.97 13.65 -3.05
CA SER A 100 8.12 12.74 -3.15
C SER A 100 8.26 11.84 -1.93
N MET A 101 8.08 12.41 -0.73
CA MET A 101 8.14 11.73 0.57
C MET A 101 7.20 12.44 1.54
N GLY A 102 6.71 11.74 2.56
CA GLY A 102 5.86 12.28 3.60
C GLY A 102 4.75 11.32 4.03
N ALA A 103 4.06 11.65 5.11
CA ALA A 103 2.90 10.91 5.58
C ALA A 103 1.75 11.89 5.86
N GLY A 104 0.52 11.42 5.73
CA GLY A 104 -0.65 12.26 5.97
C GLY A 104 -1.95 11.52 5.73
N VAL A 105 -3.05 12.28 5.74
CA VAL A 105 -4.39 11.81 5.44
C VAL A 105 -4.86 12.43 4.13
N LEU A 106 -5.51 11.63 3.29
CA LEU A 106 -6.15 12.06 2.07
C LEU A 106 -7.66 12.17 2.30
N PRO A 107 -8.31 13.16 1.67
CA PRO A 107 -9.76 13.29 1.74
C PRO A 107 -10.42 12.02 1.18
N ALA A 108 -11.47 11.54 1.84
CA ALA A 108 -12.27 10.46 1.32
C ALA A 108 -12.90 10.90 -0.01
N SER A 109 -12.82 10.06 -1.04
CA SER A 109 -13.44 10.33 -2.33
C SER A 109 -14.96 10.43 -2.16
N GLY A 110 -15.51 11.64 -2.24
CA GLY A 110 -16.91 11.87 -2.61
C GLY A 110 -17.98 11.67 -1.54
N SER A 111 -17.83 12.24 -0.34
CA SER A 111 -19.00 12.78 0.36
C SER A 111 -18.90 14.30 0.30
N ASP A 112 -19.43 14.88 -0.77
CA ASP A 112 -19.73 16.30 -0.80
C ASP A 112 -20.53 16.61 0.47
N SER A 113 -19.93 17.43 1.33
CA SER A 113 -20.65 18.09 2.40
C SER A 113 -21.59 19.12 1.75
N ASN A 114 -22.70 18.65 1.17
CA ASN A 114 -23.82 19.51 0.80
C ASN A 114 -24.63 19.85 2.06
N ASN A 115 -23.99 20.63 2.94
CA ASN A 115 -24.71 21.44 3.91
C ASN A 115 -25.01 22.80 3.25
N ASN A 116 -26.08 22.87 2.46
CA ASN A 116 -26.93 24.07 2.40
C ASN A 116 -28.25 23.81 1.68
N SER A 117 -29.33 23.97 2.45
CA SER A 117 -30.65 24.55 2.13
C SER A 117 -31.25 24.43 0.71
N ASP A 118 -32.47 23.90 0.71
CA ASP A 118 -33.62 24.27 -0.13
C ASP A 118 -33.83 23.58 -1.50
N ASN A 119 -34.76 22.61 -1.46
CA ASN A 119 -35.86 22.33 -2.39
C ASN A 119 -35.63 21.73 -3.81
N ASP A 120 -36.40 20.66 -4.06
CA ASP A 120 -37.13 20.28 -5.29
C ASP A 120 -36.59 19.21 -6.31
N VAL A 121 -37.48 18.23 -6.55
CA VAL A 121 -37.73 17.28 -7.69
C VAL A 121 -36.66 16.35 -8.36
N ILE A 122 -36.86 15.03 -8.15
CA ILE A 122 -36.88 13.81 -9.03
C ILE A 122 -35.98 13.68 -10.30
N ALA A 123 -35.12 12.65 -10.35
CA ALA A 123 -34.80 11.78 -11.52
C ALA A 123 -33.83 10.66 -11.07
N ASP A 124 -34.26 9.40 -10.94
CA ASP A 124 -34.17 8.29 -11.92
C ASP A 124 -32.73 7.82 -12.29
N THR A 125 -32.51 6.52 -12.09
CA THR A 125 -31.43 5.65 -12.60
C THR A 125 -29.98 6.09 -12.42
N ALA A 126 -29.44 5.88 -11.22
CA ALA A 126 -28.01 5.60 -11.05
C ALA A 126 -27.85 4.26 -10.33
N VAL A 127 -27.18 3.33 -11.00
CA VAL A 127 -26.67 2.09 -10.42
C VAL A 127 -25.88 2.49 -9.17
N THR A 128 -26.41 2.15 -7.99
CA THR A 128 -25.69 2.27 -6.73
C THR A 128 -24.48 1.34 -6.81
N VAL A 129 -23.34 1.86 -7.29
CA VAL A 129 -22.06 1.29 -6.94
C VAL A 129 -22.02 1.34 -5.42
N PRO A 130 -21.79 0.22 -4.71
CA PRO A 130 -21.67 0.27 -3.27
C PRO A 130 -20.48 1.17 -2.96
N SER A 131 -20.76 2.43 -2.61
CA SER A 131 -19.81 3.30 -1.95
C SER A 131 -19.40 2.54 -0.71
N THR A 132 -18.19 1.99 -0.72
CA THR A 132 -17.61 1.41 0.49
C THR A 132 -17.40 2.58 1.43
N SER A 133 -18.43 2.90 2.21
CA SER A 133 -18.42 3.89 3.29
C SER A 133 -17.50 3.37 4.38
N SER A 134 -16.22 3.36 4.06
CA SER A 134 -15.14 3.27 5.02
C SER A 134 -15.14 4.61 5.74
N ASP A 135 -15.88 4.62 6.85
CA ASP A 135 -16.10 5.72 7.80
C ASP A 135 -14.79 6.19 8.46
N GLY A 136 -13.80 6.57 7.66
CA GLY A 136 -12.45 6.90 8.10
C GLY A 136 -11.62 7.59 7.03
N GLU A 137 -10.65 8.37 7.48
CA GLU A 137 -9.67 9.04 6.62
C GLU A 137 -8.70 8.01 6.01
N LEU A 138 -8.38 8.18 4.72
CA LEU A 138 -7.37 7.36 4.05
C LEU A 138 -5.99 7.88 4.46
N THR A 139 -5.22 7.08 5.20
CA THR A 139 -3.86 7.46 5.58
C THR A 139 -2.88 6.99 4.52
N TYR A 140 -1.81 7.75 4.30
CA TYR A 140 -0.69 7.33 3.48
C TYR A 140 0.65 7.63 4.15
N MET A 141 1.67 6.87 3.74
CA MET A 141 3.07 7.09 4.04
C MET A 141 3.87 6.80 2.79
N ARG A 142 4.62 7.78 2.32
CA ARG A 142 5.44 7.73 1.11
C ARG A 142 6.89 7.99 1.44
N ALA A 143 7.78 7.16 0.90
CA ALA A 143 9.21 7.30 1.08
C ALA A 143 9.97 6.77 -0.13
N HIS A 144 11.27 7.07 -0.15
CA HIS A 144 12.19 6.40 -1.06
C HIS A 144 12.44 4.98 -0.59
N PHE A 145 12.42 4.03 -1.50
CA PHE A 145 12.79 2.64 -1.25
C PHE A 145 14.07 2.28 -2.01
N GLU A 146 15.02 1.70 -1.30
CA GLU A 146 16.16 1.01 -1.87
C GLU A 146 15.79 -0.44 -2.14
N ARG A 147 15.98 -0.87 -3.38
CA ARG A 147 15.71 -2.24 -3.83
C ARG A 147 17.03 -2.99 -3.96
N VAL A 148 17.16 -4.11 -3.24
CA VAL A 148 18.33 -4.98 -3.27
C VAL A 148 17.92 -6.36 -3.76
N ILE A 149 18.47 -6.77 -4.90
CA ILE A 149 18.24 -8.11 -5.47
C ILE A 149 19.35 -9.03 -4.98
N GLY A 150 19.02 -9.96 -4.09
CA GLY A 150 19.99 -10.95 -3.60
C GLY A 150 20.19 -12.09 -4.60
N SER A 151 19.11 -12.61 -5.16
CA SER A 151 19.14 -13.63 -6.21
C SER A 151 17.83 -13.64 -7.01
N LYS A 152 17.67 -14.59 -7.94
CA LYS A 152 16.38 -14.84 -8.61
C LYS A 152 15.24 -15.24 -7.65
N ASP A 153 15.61 -15.68 -6.45
CA ASP A 153 14.73 -16.24 -5.43
C ASP A 153 14.70 -15.34 -4.16
N SER A 154 15.38 -14.17 -4.16
CA SER A 154 15.34 -13.25 -3.02
C SER A 154 15.53 -11.79 -3.43
N GLU A 155 14.65 -10.92 -2.91
CA GLU A 155 14.65 -9.49 -3.17
C GLU A 155 14.19 -8.72 -1.94
N THR A 156 14.79 -7.57 -1.64
CA THR A 156 14.47 -6.77 -0.45
C THR A 156 14.22 -5.32 -0.81
N TYR A 157 13.25 -4.71 -0.13
CA TYR A 157 12.88 -3.31 -0.23
C TYR A 157 13.07 -2.65 1.13
N TYR A 158 14.00 -1.71 1.22
CA TYR A 158 14.27 -0.93 2.43
C TYR A 158 13.64 0.46 2.30
N MET A 159 12.74 0.78 3.21
CA MET A 159 12.20 2.13 3.34
C MET A 159 13.28 3.05 3.93
N MET A 160 13.65 4.08 3.19
CA MET A 160 14.71 5.00 3.58
C MET A 160 14.15 6.15 4.41
N ASN A 161 14.85 6.48 5.49
CA ASN A 161 14.53 7.66 6.29
C ASN A 161 15.10 8.91 5.62
N PRO A 162 14.33 10.01 5.54
CA PRO A 162 14.82 11.26 4.97
C PRO A 162 16.01 11.83 5.75
N ASP A 163 16.10 11.53 7.05
CA ASP A 163 17.13 12.06 7.94
C ASP A 163 18.45 11.25 7.92
N GLY A 164 18.48 10.10 7.23
CA GLY A 164 19.67 9.28 6.99
C GLY A 164 20.37 8.66 8.22
N ASN A 165 19.94 8.99 9.44
CA ASN A 165 20.68 8.68 10.67
C ASN A 165 20.16 7.45 11.44
N SER A 166 19.02 6.91 11.02
CA SER A 166 18.36 5.74 11.59
C SER A 166 18.16 4.70 10.50
N GLY A 167 18.40 3.42 10.80
CA GLY A 167 18.17 2.32 9.86
C GLY A 167 16.72 2.24 9.36
N PRO A 168 16.43 1.39 8.36
CA PRO A 168 15.14 1.41 7.67
C PRO A 168 13.97 1.12 8.61
N GLU A 169 13.02 2.07 8.72
CA GLU A 169 11.80 1.92 9.56
C GLU A 169 10.96 0.71 9.15
N LEU A 170 10.96 0.41 7.86
CA LEU A 170 10.31 -0.75 7.28
C LEU A 170 11.25 -1.47 6.30
N SER A 171 11.38 -2.78 6.46
CA SER A 171 12.04 -3.66 5.51
C SER A 171 11.07 -4.73 5.02
N ILE A 172 11.01 -4.96 3.71
CA ILE A 172 10.14 -5.97 3.09
C ILE A 172 11.01 -6.95 2.30
N PHE A 173 11.00 -8.21 2.71
CA PHE A 173 11.78 -9.29 2.12
C PHE A 173 10.87 -10.20 1.32
N PHE A 174 11.14 -10.37 0.04
CA PHE A 174 10.55 -11.42 -0.78
C PHE A 174 11.52 -12.58 -0.84
N VAL A 175 11.05 -13.79 -0.55
CA VAL A 175 11.87 -15.00 -0.56
C VAL A 175 11.07 -16.13 -1.19
N ARG A 176 11.71 -16.85 -2.10
CA ARG A 176 11.22 -18.12 -2.63
C ARG A 176 11.92 -19.26 -1.91
N VAL A 177 11.14 -20.06 -1.19
CA VAL A 177 11.61 -21.22 -0.39
C VAL A 177 11.40 -22.53 -1.13
#